data_AF-A0A8T4A9G7-F1
#
_entry.id   AF-A0A8T4A9G7-F1
#
_cell.length_a   1.000
_cell.length_b   1.000
_cell.length_c   1.000
_cell.angle_alpha   90.00
_cell.angle_beta   90.00
_cell.angle_gamma   90.00
#
_symmetry.space_group_name_H-M   'P 1'
#
loop_
_entity.id
_entity.type
_entity.pdbx_description
1 polymer ?
#
loop_
_entity_poly.entity_id
_entity_poly.type
_entity_poly.pdbx_seq_one_letter_code
_entity_poly.pdbx_strand_id
1 'polypeptide(L)'
;MMIEPQRPKWVKDKQLHKDFEVIQCGQYDDYQDHKNDDGCYILMRVDFEFYEIQVAILNYQHEILKVFKGKRPQDIYHAIFEYEKKHTLSWFTEKQHIAYLGKELKKAEIALALGNIGYYQE
;
A
#
# COMPACT_ATOMS: atom_id res chain seq x y z
N MET A 1 -0.64 -27.88 -30.57
CA MET A 1 0.09 -28.36 -29.38
C MET A 1 -0.21 -27.38 -28.27
N MET A 2 -0.95 -27.80 -27.25
CA MET A 2 -1.27 -26.95 -26.09
C MET A 2 0.02 -26.83 -25.25
N ILE A 3 0.49 -25.62 -24.98
CA ILE A 3 1.59 -25.41 -24.04
C ILE A 3 0.99 -25.61 -22.65
N GLU A 4 1.35 -26.68 -21.96
CA GLU A 4 0.94 -26.86 -20.56
C GLU A 4 1.49 -25.70 -19.72
N PRO A 5 0.64 -25.04 -18.90
CA PRO A 5 1.09 -23.92 -18.08
C PRO A 5 2.18 -24.39 -17.13
N GLN A 6 3.38 -23.83 -17.28
CA GLN A 6 4.54 -24.26 -16.50
C GLN A 6 4.41 -23.74 -15.06
N ARG A 7 4.40 -24.67 -14.10
CA ARG A 7 4.49 -24.37 -12.67
C ARG A 7 5.73 -23.49 -12.40
N PRO A 8 5.60 -22.33 -11.71
CA PRO A 8 6.74 -21.54 -11.29
C PRO A 8 7.66 -22.34 -10.35
N LYS A 9 8.98 -22.30 -10.59
CA LYS A 9 9.97 -23.12 -9.85
C LYS A 9 9.96 -22.91 -8.32
N TRP A 10 9.52 -21.75 -7.86
CA TRP A 10 9.45 -21.41 -6.43
C TRP A 10 8.20 -21.97 -5.73
N VAL A 11 7.17 -22.38 -6.48
CA VAL A 11 5.95 -22.99 -5.95
C VAL A 11 6.11 -24.51 -5.99
N LYS A 12 6.58 -25.12 -4.90
CA LYS A 12 6.98 -26.54 -4.89
C LYS A 12 5.87 -27.49 -4.44
N ASP A 13 5.15 -27.12 -3.38
CA ASP A 13 4.34 -28.03 -2.56
C ASP A 13 2.82 -27.81 -2.71
N LYS A 14 2.39 -26.99 -3.67
CA LYS A 14 0.97 -26.66 -3.89
C LYS A 14 0.39 -27.39 -5.09
N GLN A 15 -0.90 -27.72 -5.00
CA GLN A 15 -1.69 -28.23 -6.11
C GLN A 15 -2.13 -27.06 -6.99
N LEU A 16 -2.05 -27.23 -8.32
CA LEU A 16 -2.52 -26.21 -9.26
C LEU A 16 -4.02 -26.39 -9.50
N HIS A 17 -4.77 -25.30 -9.47
CA HIS A 17 -6.17 -25.30 -9.86
C HIS A 17 -6.31 -25.55 -11.37
N LYS A 18 -7.46 -26.05 -11.82
CA LYS A 18 -7.75 -26.30 -13.25
C LYS A 18 -7.66 -25.04 -14.14
N ASP A 19 -7.90 -23.88 -13.54
CA ASP A 19 -7.87 -22.57 -14.22
C ASP A 19 -6.53 -21.84 -13.99
N PHE A 20 -5.46 -22.58 -13.64
CA PHE A 20 -4.15 -21.99 -13.39
C PHE A 20 -3.53 -21.44 -14.68
N GLU A 21 -3.06 -20.20 -14.61
CA GLU A 21 -2.28 -19.56 -15.65
C GLU A 21 -1.13 -18.74 -15.06
N VAL A 22 -0.07 -18.55 -15.86
CA VAL A 22 1.01 -17.61 -15.55
C VAL A 22 0.84 -16.41 -16.46
N ILE A 23 0.57 -15.25 -15.87
CA ILE A 23 0.42 -13.99 -16.60
C ILE A 23 1.75 -13.24 -16.56
N GLN A 24 2.29 -12.92 -17.74
CA GLN A 24 3.42 -12.00 -17.85
C GLN A 24 2.91 -10.57 -17.81
N CYS A 25 3.14 -9.88 -16.69
CA CYS A 25 2.73 -8.48 -16.54
C CYS A 25 3.52 -7.55 -17.46
N GLY A 26 2.85 -6.53 -18.01
CA GLY A 26 3.49 -5.41 -18.68
C GLY A 26 4.24 -4.50 -17.69
N GLN A 27 5.03 -3.58 -18.22
CA GLN A 27 5.62 -2.51 -17.42
C GLN A 27 4.56 -1.46 -17.10
N TYR A 28 4.59 -0.94 -15.87
CA TYR A 28 3.74 0.15 -15.44
C TYR A 28 4.30 1.47 -15.95
N ASP A 29 3.45 2.32 -16.54
CA ASP A 29 3.79 3.68 -16.96
C ASP A 29 3.22 4.67 -15.93
N ASP A 30 4.09 5.29 -15.13
CA ASP A 30 3.69 6.21 -14.06
C ASP A 30 2.88 7.42 -14.56
N TYR A 31 3.01 7.82 -15.83
CA TYR A 31 2.26 8.94 -16.39
C TYR A 31 0.91 8.55 -16.95
N GLN A 32 0.82 7.36 -17.56
CA GLN A 32 -0.39 6.91 -18.25
C GLN A 32 -1.32 6.08 -17.38
N ASP A 33 -0.76 5.29 -16.46
CA ASP A 33 -1.51 4.33 -15.66
C ASP A 33 -1.94 4.88 -14.30
N HIS A 34 -1.33 5.98 -13.85
CA HIS A 34 -1.63 6.59 -12.56
C HIS A 34 -3.03 7.19 -12.52
N LYS A 35 -3.79 6.80 -11.50
CA LYS A 35 -5.09 7.37 -11.17
C LYS A 35 -5.04 8.00 -9.79
N ASN A 36 -5.54 9.23 -9.72
CA ASN A 36 -5.85 9.86 -8.44
C ASN A 36 -7.06 9.16 -7.81
N ASP A 37 -7.05 9.08 -6.49
CA ASP A 37 -8.27 8.76 -5.76
C ASP A 37 -9.22 9.96 -5.81
N ASP A 38 -10.52 9.71 -5.65
CA ASP A 38 -11.50 10.80 -5.50
C ASP A 38 -11.76 11.12 -4.02
N GLY A 39 -11.38 10.21 -3.11
CA GLY A 39 -11.72 10.27 -1.69
C GLY A 39 -10.74 11.06 -0.83
N CYS A 40 -9.44 10.78 -0.95
CA CYS A 40 -8.40 11.41 -0.14
C CYS A 40 -7.03 11.34 -0.80
N TYR A 41 -6.08 12.11 -0.28
CA TYR A 41 -4.66 11.80 -0.42
C TYR A 41 -4.00 11.68 0.95
N ILE A 42 -2.81 11.07 0.99
CA ILE A 42 -2.08 10.84 2.23
C ILE A 42 -0.77 11.63 2.28
N LEU A 43 -0.40 12.03 3.49
CA LEU A 43 0.97 12.43 3.82
C LEU A 43 1.51 11.51 4.89
N MET A 44 2.75 11.10 4.76
CA MET A 44 3.39 10.21 5.71
C MET A 44 4.73 10.75 6.18
N ARG A 45 5.02 10.52 7.47
CA ARG A 45 6.34 10.76 8.05
C ARG A 45 6.75 9.62 8.95
N VAL A 46 8.06 9.48 9.10
CA VAL A 46 8.67 8.65 10.13
C VAL A 46 9.04 9.55 11.31
N ASP A 47 8.57 9.20 12.49
CA ASP A 47 8.89 9.85 13.74
C ASP A 47 9.93 9.02 14.49
N PHE A 48 11.19 9.43 14.40
CA PHE A 48 12.31 8.71 15.01
C PHE A 48 12.41 8.93 16.53
N GLU A 49 11.77 9.96 17.08
CA GLU A 49 11.74 10.20 18.52
C GLU A 49 10.87 9.13 19.20
N PHE A 50 9.69 8.87 18.65
CA PHE A 50 8.75 7.87 19.18
C PHE A 50 8.88 6.49 18.54
N TYR A 51 9.70 6.39 17.48
CA TYR A 51 9.90 5.18 16.68
C TYR A 51 8.59 4.67 16.07
N GLU A 52 7.87 5.59 15.42
CA GLU A 52 6.54 5.37 14.85
C GLU A 52 6.43 5.93 13.43
N ILE A 53 5.56 5.35 12.64
CA ILE A 53 5.11 5.86 11.35
C ILE A 53 3.82 6.63 11.59
N GLN A 54 3.69 7.81 10.98
CA GLN A 54 2.47 8.62 11.06
C GLN A 54 1.92 8.88 9.67
N VAL A 55 0.65 8.49 9.44
CA VAL A 55 -0.08 8.69 8.19
C VAL A 55 -1.22 9.67 8.43
N ALA A 56 -1.17 10.82 7.78
CA ALA A 56 -2.26 11.77 7.71
C ALA A 56 -3.15 11.46 6.50
N ILE A 57 -4.47 11.49 6.72
CA ILE A 57 -5.50 11.44 5.66
C ILE A 57 -5.97 12.87 5.43
N LEU A 58 -5.94 13.33 4.17
CA LEU A 58 -6.32 14.69 3.78
C LEU A 58 -7.38 14.68 2.69
N ASN A 59 -8.24 15.68 2.68
CA ASN A 59 -9.09 15.97 1.52
C ASN A 59 -8.38 16.86 0.49
N TYR A 60 -8.98 17.03 -0.68
CA TYR A 60 -8.46 17.88 -1.76
C TYR A 60 -8.52 19.39 -1.48
N GLN A 61 -9.04 19.80 -0.33
CA GLN A 61 -8.94 21.16 0.20
C GLN A 61 -7.73 21.34 1.13
N HIS A 62 -6.87 20.32 1.23
CA HIS A 62 -5.68 20.28 2.09
C HIS A 62 -5.98 20.30 3.60
N GLU A 63 -7.16 19.81 4.00
CA GLU A 63 -7.54 19.68 5.40
C GLU A 63 -7.15 18.30 5.93
N ILE A 64 -6.47 18.25 7.09
CA ILE A 64 -6.15 16.99 7.76
C ILE A 64 -7.40 16.43 8.43
N LEU A 65 -7.91 15.32 7.92
CA LEU A 65 -9.10 14.66 8.44
C LEU A 65 -8.76 13.80 9.65
N LYS A 66 -7.67 13.02 9.58
CA LYS A 66 -7.17 12.13 10.63
C LYS A 66 -5.66 11.93 10.52
N VAL A 67 -5.06 11.52 11.64
CA VAL A 67 -3.69 11.00 11.70
C VAL A 67 -3.71 9.64 12.38
N PHE A 68 -3.19 8.63 11.70
CA PHE A 68 -2.99 7.28 12.22
C PHE A 68 -1.51 7.10 12.54
N LYS A 69 -1.21 6.48 13.68
CA LYS A 69 0.16 6.25 14.14
C LYS A 69 0.35 4.79 14.51
N GLY A 70 1.53 4.24 14.23
CA GLY A 70 1.84 2.86 14.58
C GLY A 70 3.29 2.51 14.27
N LYS A 71 3.76 1.40 14.83
CA LYS A 71 5.14 0.91 14.62
C LYS A 71 5.26 -0.01 13.41
N ARG A 72 4.16 -0.67 13.05
CA ARG A 72 4.10 -1.62 11.95
C ARG A 72 3.10 -1.15 10.89
N PRO A 73 3.39 -1.39 9.59
CA PRO A 73 2.44 -1.17 8.51
C PRO A 73 1.07 -1.80 8.76
N GLN A 74 1.03 -3.02 9.30
CA GLN A 74 -0.21 -3.76 9.55
C GLN A 74 -1.15 -3.05 10.51
N ASP A 75 -0.59 -2.45 11.56
CA ASP A 75 -1.37 -1.73 12.56
C ASP A 75 -2.06 -0.52 11.92
N ILE A 76 -1.34 0.18 11.02
CA ILE A 76 -1.79 1.43 10.42
C ILE A 76 -2.84 1.18 9.33
N TYR A 77 -2.55 0.34 8.32
CA TYR A 77 -3.52 0.14 7.24
C TYR A 77 -4.80 -0.53 7.78
N HIS A 78 -4.69 -1.43 8.75
CA HIS A 78 -5.86 -2.05 9.36
C HIS A 78 -6.68 -1.02 10.14
N ALA A 79 -6.04 -0.13 10.91
CA ALA A 79 -6.75 0.94 11.62
C ALA A 79 -7.45 1.91 10.67
N ILE A 80 -6.81 2.27 9.55
CA ILE A 80 -7.40 3.14 8.52
C ILE A 80 -8.67 2.49 7.94
N PHE A 81 -8.57 1.26 7.43
CA PHE A 81 -9.70 0.60 6.74
C PHE A 81 -10.83 0.20 7.70
N GLU A 82 -10.51 -0.17 8.94
CA GLU A 82 -11.55 -0.37 9.96
C GLU A 82 -12.26 0.93 10.33
N TYR A 83 -11.53 2.06 10.41
CA TYR A 83 -12.13 3.35 10.64
C TYR A 83 -13.06 3.75 9.47
N GLU A 84 -12.56 3.61 8.24
CA GLU A 84 -13.33 3.89 7.03
C GLU A 84 -14.63 3.08 7.00
N LYS A 85 -14.55 1.77 7.24
CA LYS A 85 -15.69 0.87 7.30
C LYS A 85 -16.68 1.23 8.41
N LYS A 86 -16.18 1.48 9.63
CA LYS A 86 -17.01 1.82 10.79
C LYS A 86 -17.77 3.13 10.60
N HIS A 87 -17.18 4.07 9.88
CA HIS A 87 -17.73 5.41 9.67
C HIS A 87 -18.37 5.59 8.29
N THR A 88 -18.48 4.53 7.49
CA THR A 88 -19.04 4.55 6.13
C THR A 88 -18.40 5.64 5.26
N LEU A 89 -17.07 5.74 5.33
CA LEU A 89 -16.28 6.67 4.53
C LEU A 89 -15.79 5.96 3.26
N SER A 90 -15.33 6.74 2.28
CA SER A 90 -14.76 6.25 1.03
C SER A 90 -13.53 7.07 0.68
N TRP A 91 -12.52 6.97 1.55
CA TRP A 91 -11.23 7.63 1.39
C TRP A 91 -10.36 6.94 0.34
N PHE A 92 -10.46 5.62 0.22
CA PHE A 92 -9.67 4.83 -0.73
C PHE A 92 -10.60 4.14 -1.72
N THR A 93 -10.94 4.86 -2.79
CA THR A 93 -11.80 4.34 -3.86
C THR A 93 -10.98 3.65 -4.96
N GLU A 94 -9.71 4.00 -5.10
CA GLU A 94 -8.82 3.47 -6.13
C GLU A 94 -7.82 2.44 -5.57
N LYS A 95 -7.83 1.22 -6.14
CA LYS A 95 -6.96 0.12 -5.68
C LYS A 95 -5.46 0.44 -5.79
N GLN A 96 -5.09 1.26 -6.76
CA GLN A 96 -3.70 1.72 -6.91
C GLN A 96 -3.27 2.58 -5.72
N HIS A 97 -4.16 3.43 -5.20
CA HIS A 97 -3.86 4.27 -4.05
C HIS A 97 -3.73 3.44 -2.75
N ILE A 98 -4.54 2.37 -2.61
CA ILE A 98 -4.36 1.37 -1.54
C ILE A 98 -2.99 0.68 -1.66
N ALA A 99 -2.58 0.28 -2.87
CA ALA A 99 -1.28 -0.33 -3.10
C ALA A 99 -0.13 0.65 -2.80
N TYR A 100 -0.29 1.93 -3.17
CA TYR A 100 0.66 3.00 -2.85
C TYR A 100 0.81 3.21 -1.35
N LEU A 101 -0.29 3.24 -0.58
CA LEU A 101 -0.23 3.27 0.89
C LEU A 101 0.61 2.11 1.43
N GLY A 102 0.40 0.89 0.93
CA GLY A 102 1.19 -0.28 1.33
C GLY A 102 2.68 -0.15 0.98
N LYS A 103 3.01 0.32 -0.22
CA LYS A 103 4.39 0.59 -0.68
C LYS A 103 5.09 1.56 0.25
N GLU A 104 4.47 2.71 0.50
CA GLU A 104 5.05 3.76 1.33
C GLU A 104 5.21 3.29 2.78
N LEU A 105 4.18 2.68 3.38
CA LEU A 105 4.28 2.11 4.73
C LEU A 105 5.46 1.14 4.87
N LYS A 106 5.74 0.31 3.85
CA LYS A 106 6.88 -0.60 3.89
C LYS A 106 8.21 0.14 3.82
N LYS A 107 8.33 1.19 3.00
CA LYS A 107 9.52 2.07 2.97
C LYS A 107 9.75 2.72 4.34
N ALA A 108 8.70 3.23 4.98
CA ALA A 108 8.77 3.83 6.31
C ALA A 108 9.18 2.82 7.40
N GLU A 109 8.65 1.59 7.36
CA GLU A 109 9.06 0.51 8.28
C GLU A 109 10.55 0.17 8.13
N ILE A 110 11.05 0.07 6.89
CA ILE A 110 12.47 -0.16 6.63
C ILE A 110 13.32 1.00 7.16
N ALA A 111 12.86 2.25 6.99
CA ALA A 111 13.57 3.42 7.48
C ALA A 111 13.66 3.49 9.00
N LEU A 112 12.58 3.12 9.70
CA LEU A 112 12.60 2.92 11.15
C LEU A 112 13.61 1.84 11.53
N ALA A 113 13.52 0.65 10.94
CA ALA A 113 14.36 -0.49 11.27
C ALA A 113 15.85 -0.25 11.05
N LEU A 114 16.21 0.55 10.04
CA LEU A 114 17.59 0.89 9.71
C LEU A 114 18.10 2.13 10.44
N GLY A 115 17.29 2.76 11.30
CA GLY A 115 17.75 3.80 12.22
C GLY A 115 18.10 5.12 11.54
N ASN A 116 17.16 5.68 10.77
CA ASN A 116 17.25 7.01 10.14
C ASN A 116 18.04 7.06 8.82
N ILE A 117 17.74 6.14 7.91
CA ILE A 117 17.87 6.41 6.48
C ILE A 117 16.74 7.35 6.07
N GLY A 118 17.06 8.44 5.36
CA GLY A 118 16.12 9.52 5.03
C GLY A 118 14.92 9.00 4.24
N TYR A 119 13.85 8.64 4.95
CA TYR A 119 12.57 8.30 4.33
C TYR A 119 12.06 9.53 3.58
N TYR A 120 11.69 9.31 2.32
CA TYR A 120 11.02 10.29 1.47
C TYR A 120 9.81 9.62 0.85
N GLN A 121 8.67 10.29 0.97
CA GLN A 121 7.44 9.91 0.29
C GLN A 121 7.57 10.24 -1.19
N GLU A 122 7.36 9.26 -2.07
CA GLU A 122 7.34 9.44 -3.52
C GLU A 122 6.12 10.23 -4.00
#